data_AF-A0A8S2X559-F1
#
_entry.id   AF-A0A8S2X559-F1
#
_cell.length_a   1.000
_cell.length_b   1.000
_cell.length_c   1.000
_cell.angle_alpha   90.00
_cell.angle_beta   90.00
_cell.angle_gamma   90.00
#
_symmetry.space_group_name_H-M   'P 1'
#
loop_
_entity.id
_entity.type
_entity.pdbx_description
1 polymer ?
#
loop_
_entity_poly.entity_id
_entity_poly.type
_entity_poly.pdbx_seq_one_letter_code
_entity_poly.pdbx_strand_id
1 'polypeptide(L)' 'MAKGIRSLLDTVIQALPQVGNLGLLFFLLFFIFAALGVELFSKLECSDERPCRGLDKHAHFKD' A
#
# COMPACT_ATOMS: atom_id res chain seq x y z
N MET A 1 4.37 16.44 -32.42
CA MET A 1 5.72 16.27 -31.84
C MET A 1 5.62 15.57 -30.48
N ALA A 2 5.25 14.28 -30.43
CA ALA A 2 5.15 13.52 -29.18
C ALA A 2 5.43 12.00 -29.36
N LYS A 3 6.21 11.63 -30.39
CA LYS A 3 6.47 10.22 -30.73
C LYS A 3 7.34 9.51 -29.66
N GLY A 4 8.29 10.22 -29.04
CA GLY A 4 9.18 9.65 -28.02
C GLY A 4 8.46 9.21 -26.74
N ILE A 5 7.56 10.05 -26.20
CA ILE A 5 6.76 9.74 -25.00
C ILE A 5 5.84 8.54 -25.25
N ARG A 6 5.24 8.46 -26.45
CA ARG A 6 4.40 7.30 -26.82
C ARG A 6 5.21 6.00 -26.82
N SER A 7 6.42 6.01 -27.36
CA SER A 7 7.27 4.81 -27.40
C SER A 7 7.67 4.33 -26.00
N LEU A 8 7.93 5.25 -25.07
CA LEU A 8 8.24 4.90 -23.68
C LEU A 8 7.00 4.34 -22.97
N LEU A 9 5.84 4.96 -23.15
CA LEU A 9 4.58 4.49 -22.59
C LEU A 9 4.19 3.10 -23.14
N ASP A 10 4.36 2.86 -24.43
CA ASP A 10 4.12 1.53 -25.03
C ASP A 10 5.02 0.46 -24.40
N THR A 11 6.28 0.81 -24.11
CA THR A 11 7.22 -0.11 -23.43
C THR A 11 6.75 -0.42 -22.00
N VAL A 12 6.28 0.60 -21.25
CA VAL A 12 5.73 0.41 -19.91
C VAL A 12 4.48 -0.47 -19.96
N ILE A 13 3.58 -0.21 -20.91
CA ILE A 13 2.34 -0.99 -21.09
C ILE A 13 2.66 -2.45 -21.44
N GLN A 14 3.69 -2.70 -22.25
CA GLN A 14 4.16 -4.05 -22.53
C GLN A 14 4.72 -4.77 -21.30
N ALA A 15 5.33 -4.04 -20.37
CA ALA A 15 5.86 -4.59 -19.13
C ALA A 15 4.79 -4.78 -18.02
N LEU A 16 3.65 -4.08 -18.11
CA LEU A 16 2.57 -4.14 -17.11
C LEU A 16 2.06 -5.55 -16.77
N PRO A 17 1.87 -6.49 -17.71
CA PRO A 17 1.36 -7.83 -17.38
C PRO A 17 2.32 -8.59 -16.45
N GLN A 18 3.62 -8.45 -16.67
CA GLN A 18 4.64 -9.11 -15.86
C GLN A 18 4.76 -8.45 -14.47
N VAL A 19 4.69 -7.11 -14.43
CA VAL A 19 4.63 -6.35 -13.18
C VAL A 19 3.34 -6.66 -12.41
N GLY A 20 2.24 -6.96 -13.09
CA GLY A 20 0.96 -7.34 -12.49
C GLY A 20 1.05 -8.60 -11.64
N ASN A 21 1.82 -9.61 -12.06
CA ASN A 21 2.05 -10.82 -11.26
C ASN A 21 2.80 -10.52 -9.96
N LEU A 22 3.83 -9.67 -10.02
CA LEU A 22 4.54 -9.20 -8.83
C LEU A 22 3.63 -8.33 -7.95
N GLY A 23 2.83 -7.48 -8.57
CA GLY A 23 1.86 -6.62 -7.91
C GLY A 23 0.78 -7.41 -7.17
N LEU A 24 0.31 -8.53 -7.73
CA LEU A 24 -0.64 -9.42 -7.06
C LEU A 24 -0.02 -10.06 -5.82
N LEU A 25 1.23 -10.54 -5.91
CA LEU A 25 1.95 -11.09 -4.76
C LEU A 25 2.18 -10.01 -3.68
N PHE A 26 2.52 -8.80 -4.10
CA PHE A 26 2.71 -7.66 -3.21
C PHE A 26 1.39 -7.23 -2.52
N PHE A 27 0.28 -7.25 -3.27
CA PHE A 27 -1.05 -7.00 -2.72
C PHE A 27 -1.46 -8.07 -1.71
N LEU A 28 -1.17 -9.35 -2.00
CA LEU A 28 -1.42 -10.46 -1.08
C LEU A 28 -0.59 -10.31 0.21
N LEU A 29 0.66 -9.87 0.08
CA LEU A 29 1.50 -9.55 1.24
C LEU A 29 0.86 -8.45 2.09
N PHE A 30 0.45 -7.33 1.47
CA PHE A 30 -0.26 -6.28 2.21
C PHE A 30 -1.53 -6.77 2.87
N PHE A 31 -2.30 -7.64 2.22
CA PHE A 31 -3.50 -8.21 2.80
C PHE A 31 -3.22 -9.01 4.07
N ILE A 32 -2.21 -9.90 4.04
CA ILE A 32 -1.81 -10.69 5.21
C ILE A 32 -1.35 -9.77 6.35
N PHE A 33 -0.47 -8.81 6.06
CA PHE A 33 0.06 -7.92 7.09
C PHE A 33 -0.99 -6.92 7.63
N ALA A 34 -1.94 -6.50 6.81
CA ALA A 34 -3.07 -5.68 7.26
C ALA A 34 -3.96 -6.47 8.22
N ALA A 35 -4.33 -7.71 7.87
CA ALA A 35 -5.12 -8.57 8.75
C ALA A 35 -4.41 -8.84 10.09
N LEU A 36 -3.11 -9.17 10.05
CA LEU A 36 -2.29 -9.32 11.26
C LEU A 36 -2.19 -8.01 12.06
N GLY A 37 -2.08 -6.87 11.37
CA GLY A 37 -2.00 -5.55 11.98
C GLY A 37 -3.28 -5.19 12.76
N VAL A 38 -4.45 -5.49 12.19
CA VAL A 38 -5.74 -5.32 12.87
C VAL A 38 -5.85 -6.26 14.08
N GLU A 39 -5.43 -7.52 13.94
CA GLU A 39 -5.51 -8.49 15.04
C GLU A 39 -4.61 -8.10 16.23
N LEU A 40 -3.39 -7.62 15.97
CA LEU A 40 -2.45 -7.22 17.03
C LEU A 40 -2.68 -5.80 17.57
N PHE A 41 -3.04 -4.84 16.72
CA PHE A 41 -2.97 -3.41 17.04
C PHE A 41 -4.30 -2.65 16.95
N SER A 42 -5.43 -3.30 16.65
CA SER A 42 -6.75 -2.63 16.57
C SER A 42 -7.17 -1.92 17.86
N LYS A 43 -6.74 -2.43 19.01
CA LYS A 43 -7.09 -1.87 20.33
C LYS A 43 -6.15 -0.77 20.81
N LEU A 44 -5.16 -0.39 20.00
CA LEU A 44 -4.26 0.70 20.37
C LEU A 44 -5.00 2.03 20.30
N GLU A 45 -5.09 2.72 21.43
CA GLU A 45 -5.74 4.03 21.52
C GLU A 45 -4.70 5.13 21.74
N CYS A 46 -4.60 6.01 20.74
CA CYS A 46 -3.77 7.20 20.77
C CYS A 46 -4.68 8.39 21.11
N SER A 47 -4.30 9.16 22.14
CA SER A 47 -5.05 10.33 22.63
C SER A 47 -4.07 11.47 22.91
N ASP A 48 -4.56 12.69 23.16
CA ASP A 48 -3.71 13.83 23.52
C ASP A 48 -2.90 13.57 24.80
N GLU A 49 -3.45 12.78 25.73
CA GLU A 49 -2.76 12.34 26.96
C GLU A 49 -1.78 11.17 26.73
N ARG A 50 -1.95 10.42 25.62
CA ARG A 50 -1.13 9.27 25.24
C ARG A 50 -0.75 9.38 23.75
N PRO A 51 0.17 10.29 23.41
CA PRO A 51 0.49 10.56 22.02
C PRO A 51 1.25 9.38 21.40
N CYS A 52 0.81 8.95 20.21
CA CYS A 52 1.52 7.99 19.39
C CYS A 52 2.33 8.71 18.32
N ARG A 53 3.55 8.24 18.05
CA ARG A 53 4.38 8.77 16.96
C ARG A 53 4.15 7.95 15.69
N GLY A 54 3.54 8.57 14.69
CA GLY A 54 3.28 7.94 13.39
C GLY A 54 1.95 7.19 13.27
N LEU A 55 1.15 7.15 14.34
CA LEU A 55 -0.23 6.67 14.32
C LEU A 55 -1.16 7.81 14.71
N ASP A 56 -2.17 8.05 13.88
CA ASP A 56 -3.14 9.13 14.05
C ASP A 56 -4.49 8.73 13.44
N LYS A 57 -5.42 9.67 13.36
CA LYS A 57 -6.75 9.46 12.75
C LYS A 57 -6.71 9.08 11.26
N HIS A 58 -5.61 9.27 10.55
CA HIS A 58 -5.43 8.92 9.13
C HIS A 58 -4.55 7.69 8.91
N ALA A 59 -3.80 7.25 9.93
CA ALA A 59 -2.93 6.09 9.91
C ALA A 59 -3.13 5.26 11.18
N HIS A 60 -4.02 4.27 11.13
CA HIS A 60 -4.38 3.39 12.24
C HIS A 60 -4.74 1.98 11.76
N PHE A 61 -4.82 1.04 12.71
CA PHE A 61 -5.25 -0.35 12.51
C PHE A 61 -6.62 -0.65 13.12
N LYS A 62 -7.40 0.40 13.47
CA LYS A 62 -8.82 0.25 13.75
C LYS A 62 -9.53 -0.04 12.42
N ASP A 63 -9.85 -1.31 12.21
CA ASP A 63 -10.65 -1.88 11.12
C ASP A 63 -9.94 -2.11 9.77
#